data_AF-A0A8K0JU93-F1
#
_entry.id   AF-A0A8K0JU93-F1
#
_cell.length_a   1.000
_cell.length_b   1.000
_cell.length_c   1.000
_cell.angle_alpha   90.00
_cell.angle_beta   90.00
_cell.angle_gamma   90.00
#
_symmetry.space_group_name_H-M   'P 1'
#
loop_
_entity.id
_entity.type
_entity.pdbx_description
1 polymer ?
#
loop_
_entity_poly.entity_id
_entity_poly.type
_entity_poly.pdbx_seq_one_letter_code
_entity_poly.pdbx_strand_id
1 'polypeptide(L)'
;MAQDQSIVFDRRQAGVNQLGGVFVNGRPLPEYVRRRIVELALLGVRPCDISRRLLVSHGCVSKILTRFYETGSIRPGSIGGSKTKVSIINLANARIN
;
A
#
# COMPACT_ATOMS: atom_id res chain seq x y z
N MET A 1 -3.12 -11.95 19.87
CA MET A 1 -3.69 -11.32 18.65
C MET A 1 -2.53 -10.92 17.75
N ALA A 2 -2.38 -11.67 16.65
CA ALA A 2 -1.41 -11.61 15.54
C ALA A 2 -0.25 -10.60 15.61
N GLN A 3 0.89 -11.03 16.16
CA GLN A 3 2.20 -10.52 15.76
C GLN A 3 2.80 -11.52 14.77
N ASP A 4 2.45 -11.40 13.49
CA ASP A 4 3.25 -12.05 12.45
C ASP A 4 4.43 -11.13 12.10
N GLN A 5 5.48 -11.22 12.93
CA GLN A 5 6.78 -10.60 12.69
C GLN A 5 7.76 -11.57 12.02
N SER A 6 7.26 -12.50 11.20
CA SER A 6 8.14 -13.24 10.30
C SER A 6 8.07 -12.61 8.91
N ILE A 7 8.83 -11.53 8.69
CA ILE A 7 9.30 -11.25 7.33
C ILE A 7 10.26 -12.40 7.02
N VAL A 8 9.73 -13.49 6.48
CA VAL A 8 10.51 -14.38 5.64
C VAL A 8 10.91 -13.50 4.47
N PHE A 9 12.05 -12.81 4.61
CA PHE A 9 12.76 -12.20 3.51
C PHE A 9 13.17 -13.38 2.63
N ASP A 10 12.26 -13.79 1.75
CA ASP A 10 12.66 -14.59 0.62
C ASP A 10 13.57 -13.68 -0.21
N ARG A 11 14.88 -13.76 0.09
CA ARG A 11 15.92 -12.96 -0.55
C ARG A 11 15.91 -13.14 -2.07
N ARG A 12 15.23 -14.18 -2.58
CA ARG A 12 15.07 -14.45 -4.00
C ARG A 12 14.07 -13.52 -4.69
N GLN A 13 13.23 -12.79 -3.96
CA GLN A 13 12.23 -11.86 -4.51
C GLN A 13 12.44 -10.39 -4.10
N ALA A 14 13.48 -10.08 -3.32
CA ALA A 14 13.78 -8.73 -2.90
C ALA A 14 14.49 -7.95 -4.02
N GLY A 15 13.93 -6.81 -4.42
CA GLY A 15 14.53 -5.85 -5.34
C GLY A 15 15.08 -4.63 -4.60
N VAL A 16 15.94 -3.88 -5.28
CA VAL A 16 16.45 -2.58 -4.82
C VAL A 16 15.92 -1.50 -5.74
N ASN A 17 15.34 -0.45 -5.17
CA ASN A 17 14.82 0.67 -5.94
C ASN A 17 15.94 1.67 -6.32
N GLN A 18 15.63 2.69 -7.11
CA GLN A 18 16.60 3.71 -7.55
C GLN A 18 17.18 4.57 -6.41
N LEU A 19 16.53 4.57 -5.24
CA LEU A 19 16.99 5.25 -4.04
C LEU A 19 17.84 4.34 -3.15
N GLY A 20 18.08 3.08 -3.54
CA GLY A 20 18.83 2.11 -2.74
C GLY A 20 18.00 1.37 -1.68
N GLY A 21 16.68 1.59 -1.63
CA GLY A 21 15.79 0.93 -0.67
C GLY A 21 15.36 -0.46 -1.12
N VAL A 22 15.33 -1.40 -0.17
CA VAL A 22 14.91 -2.80 -0.40
C VAL A 22 13.39 -2.91 -0.39
N PHE A 23 12.82 -3.63 -1.37
CA PHE A 23 11.40 -3.89 -1.46
C PHE A 23 11.12 -5.31 -1.96
N VAL A 24 9.91 -5.81 -1.72
CA VAL A 24 9.44 -7.10 -2.27
C VAL A 24 8.23 -6.83 -3.14
N ASN A 25 8.27 -7.27 -4.39
CA ASN A 25 7.16 -7.09 -5.33
C ASN A 25 5.88 -7.75 -4.80
N GLY A 26 4.75 -7.05 -4.94
CA GLY A 26 3.44 -7.54 -4.51
C GLY A 26 3.19 -7.57 -3.00
N ARG A 27 4.18 -7.21 -2.17
CA ARG A 27 4.03 -7.16 -0.71
C ARG A 27 3.95 -5.72 -0.19
N PRO A 28 3.14 -5.46 0.85
CA PRO A 28 3.10 -4.15 1.48
C PRO A 28 4.43 -3.83 2.17
N LEU A 29 4.78 -2.54 2.22
CA LEU A 29 5.95 -2.06 2.96
C LEU A 29 5.82 -2.44 4.44
N PRO A 30 6.93 -2.82 5.12
CA PRO A 30 6.88 -3.20 6.52
C PRO A 30 6.24 -2.12 7.39
N GLU A 31 5.47 -2.54 8.40
CA GLU A 31 4.68 -1.63 9.23
C GLU A 31 5.54 -0.54 9.89
N TYR A 32 6.74 -0.89 10.35
CA TYR A 32 7.65 0.07 10.98
C TYR A 32 8.05 1.20 10.02
N VAL A 33 8.28 0.90 8.73
CA VAL A 33 8.60 1.92 7.72
C VAL A 33 7.40 2.82 7.48
N ARG A 34 6.19 2.23 7.42
CA ARG A 34 4.95 2.98 7.23
C ARG A 34 4.63 3.91 8.39
N ARG A 35 4.84 3.45 9.63
CA ARG A 35 4.79 4.31 10.82
C ARG A 35 5.77 5.46 10.71
N ARG A 36 7.02 5.17 10.34
CA ARG A 36 8.05 6.19 10.23
C ARG A 36 7.73 7.25 9.16
N ILE A 37 7.10 6.87 8.05
CA ILE A 37 6.61 7.82 7.03
C ILE A 37 5.61 8.80 7.63
N VAL A 38 4.61 8.30 8.37
CA VAL A 38 3.57 9.13 8.98
C VAL A 38 4.15 10.02 10.09
N GLU A 39 5.00 9.45 10.94
CA GLU A 39 5.66 10.19 12.02
C GLU A 39 6.45 11.39 11.49
N LEU A 40 7.28 11.19 10.45
CA LEU A 40 8.04 12.29 9.84
C LEU A 40 7.13 13.36 9.20
N ALA A 41 6.02 12.95 8.59
CA ALA A 41 5.07 13.90 8.02
C ALA A 41 4.36 14.74 9.10
N LEU A 42 3.99 14.12 10.23
CA LEU A 42 3.41 14.82 11.39
C LEU A 42 4.41 15.80 12.03
N LEU A 43 5.71 15.50 11.96
CA LEU A 43 6.79 16.40 12.36
C LEU A 43 7.06 17.53 11.33
N GLY A 44 6.26 17.64 10.26
CA GLY A 44 6.40 18.68 9.24
C GLY A 44 7.50 18.43 8.22
N VAL A 45 8.09 17.22 8.17
CA VAL A 45 9.10 16.89 7.16
C VAL A 45 8.44 16.75 5.79
N ARG A 46 9.01 17.41 4.78
CA ARG A 46 8.46 17.37 3.42
C ARG A 46 8.50 15.94 2.86
N PRO A 47 7.47 15.48 2.12
CA PRO A 47 7.41 14.13 1.55
C PRO A 47 8.62 13.75 0.68
N CYS A 48 9.22 14.72 -0.03
CA CYS A 48 10.44 14.51 -0.80
C CYS A 48 11.65 14.17 0.07
N ASP A 49 11.76 14.78 1.25
CA ASP A 49 12.82 14.50 2.23
C ASP A 49 12.57 13.16 2.92
N ILE A 50 11.31 12.80 3.20
CA ILE A 50 10.94 11.48 3.72
C ILE A 50 11.33 10.38 2.75
N SER A 51 11.03 10.55 1.46
CA SER A 51 11.38 9.60 0.39
C SER A 51 12.89 9.31 0.36
N ARG A 52 13.71 10.37 0.43
CA ARG A 52 15.18 10.23 0.47
C ARG A 52 15.70 9.60 1.75
N ARG A 53 15.17 9.98 2.92
CA ARG A 53 15.63 9.45 4.23
C ARG A 53 15.30 7.97 4.43
N LEU A 54 14.14 7.54 3.95
CA LEU A 54 13.67 6.16 4.11
C LEU A 54 13.98 5.28 2.90
N LEU A 55 14.58 5.85 1.84
CA LEU A 55 14.87 5.17 0.58
C LEU A 55 13.61 4.54 -0.04
N VAL A 56 12.45 5.19 0.13
CA VAL A 56 11.14 4.73 -0.37
C VAL A 56 10.73 5.63 -1.53
N SER A 57 10.14 5.07 -2.59
CA SER A 57 9.70 5.87 -3.74
C SER A 57 8.66 6.91 -3.35
N HIS A 58 8.73 8.09 -3.98
CA HIS A 58 7.81 9.19 -3.72
C HIS A 58 6.33 8.77 -3.86
N GLY A 59 6.01 7.96 -4.87
CA GLY A 59 4.64 7.45 -5.06
C GLY A 59 4.15 6.56 -3.91
N CYS A 60 5.04 5.80 -3.26
CA CYS A 60 4.69 5.00 -2.08
C CYS A 60 4.46 5.89 -0.85
N VAL A 61 5.33 6.88 -0.62
CA VAL A 61 5.17 7.88 0.44
C VAL A 61 3.83 8.61 0.29
N SER A 62 3.53 9.11 -0.91
CA SER A 62 2.27 9.80 -1.21
C SER A 62 1.05 8.92 -0.94
N LYS A 63 1.02 7.67 -1.44
CA LYS A 63 -0.10 6.74 -1.20
C LYS A 63 -0.34 6.44 0.28
N ILE A 64 0.73 6.31 1.07
CA ILE A 64 0.61 6.05 2.51
C ILE A 64 0.05 7.28 3.23
N LEU A 65 0.56 8.47 2.91
CA LEU A 65 0.09 9.72 3.52
C LEU A 65 -1.35 10.03 3.15
N THR A 66 -1.72 9.92 1.87
CA THR A 66 -3.11 10.12 1.42
C THR A 66 -4.07 9.24 2.20
N ARG A 67 -3.80 7.93 2.27
CA ARG A 67 -4.62 7.00 3.05
C ARG A 67 -4.67 7.36 4.54
N PHE A 68 -3.53 7.74 5.12
CA PHE A 68 -3.48 8.11 6.53
C PHE A 68 -4.35 9.33 6.81
N TYR A 69 -4.32 10.35 5.96
CA TYR A 69 -5.18 11.52 6.10
C TYR A 69 -6.67 11.22 5.85
N GLU A 70 -6.99 10.25 4.97
CA GLU A 70 -8.37 9.84 4.70
C GLU A 70 -8.97 8.94 5.80
N THR A 71 -8.17 8.05 6.39
CA THR A 71 -8.69 6.94 7.23
C THR A 71 -8.09 6.88 8.64
N GLY A 72 -7.01 7.60 8.92
CA GLY A 72 -6.20 7.47 10.12
C GLY A 72 -5.40 6.16 10.22
N SER A 73 -5.50 5.26 9.23
CA SER A 73 -4.91 3.91 9.31
C SER A 73 -3.58 3.79 8.58
N ILE A 74 -2.57 3.28 9.31
CA ILE A 74 -1.27 2.88 8.78
C ILE A 74 -1.25 1.44 8.24
N ARG A 75 -2.38 0.70 8.31
CA ARG A 75 -2.43 -0.71 7.88
C ARG A 75 -2.68 -0.80 6.37
N PRO A 76 -2.17 -1.85 5.68
CA PRO A 76 -2.38 -2.00 4.24
C PRO A 76 -3.85 -2.27 3.98
N GLY A 77 -4.31 -2.03 2.74
CA GLY A 77 -5.68 -2.38 2.37
C GLY A 77 -5.78 -3.89 2.30
N SER A 78 -6.99 -4.42 2.35
CA SER A 78 -7.22 -5.79 1.91
C SER A 78 -6.74 -5.92 0.46
N ILE A 79 -5.65 -6.66 0.26
CA ILE A 79 -5.19 -7.12 -1.06
C ILE A 79 -6.09 -8.33 -1.37
N GLY A 80 -7.22 -8.08 -2.01
CA GLY A 80 -8.20 -9.13 -2.25
C GLY A 80 -9.62 -8.62 -2.19
N GLY A 81 -10.04 -7.99 -3.28
CA GLY A 81 -11.44 -7.74 -3.58
C GLY A 81 -11.54 -7.64 -5.08
N SER A 82 -11.88 -8.73 -5.76
CA SER A 82 -12.39 -8.61 -7.12
C SER A 82 -13.58 -7.66 -7.01
N LYS A 83 -13.47 -6.46 -7.58
CA LYS A 83 -14.68 -5.71 -7.93
C LYS A 83 -15.38 -6.61 -8.93
N THR A 84 -16.33 -7.42 -8.48
CA THR A 84 -17.24 -8.13 -9.37
C THR A 84 -17.90 -7.02 -10.18
N LYS A 85 -17.50 -6.86 -11.45
CA LYS A 85 -18.28 -6.08 -12.40
C LYS A 85 -19.61 -6.80 -12.46
N VAL A 86 -20.61 -6.31 -11.74
CA VAL A 86 -22.01 -6.69 -11.96
C VAL A 86 -22.33 -6.15 -13.35
N SER A 87 -22.05 -6.95 -14.37
CA SER A 87 -22.66 -6.78 -15.68
C SER A 87 -24.13 -7.07 -15.45
N ILE A 88 -24.95 -6.02 -15.39
CA ILE A 88 -26.38 -6.11 -15.62
C ILE A 88 -26.51 -6.62 -17.07
N ILE A 89 -26.44 -7.94 -17.25
CA ILE A 89 -26.85 -8.57 -18.50
C ILE A 89 -28.35 -8.38 -18.53
N ASN A 90 -28.77 -7.55 -19.49
CA ASN A 90 -30.14 -7.18 -19.79
C ASN A 90 -31.12 -8.33 -19.52
N LEU A 91 -31.97 -8.13 -18.51
CA LEU A 91 -33.22 -8.86 -18.35
C LEU A 91 -34.17 -8.40 -19.48
N ALA A 92 -33.93 -8.88 -20.69
CA ALA A 92 -34.82 -8.69 -21.83
C ALA A 92 -35.08 -10.07 -22.45
N ASN A 93 -35.88 -10.88 -21.76
CA ASN A 93 -36.62 -12.01 -22.33
C ASN A 93 -37.67 -12.51 -21.31
N ALA A 94 -38.49 -11.59 -20.81
CA ALA A 94 -39.64 -11.92 -19.98
C ALA A 94 -40.84 -11.02 -20.29
N ARG A 95 -41.51 -11.30 -21.42
CA ARG A 95 -42.96 -11.11 -21.71
C ARG A 95 -43.15 -11.36 -23.22
N ILE A 96 -43.67 -12.53 -23.59
CA ILE A 96 -45.09 -12.74 -23.91
C ILE A 96 -45.58 -11.75 -24.97
N ASN A 97 -45.53 -12.18 -26.24
CA ASN A 97 -46.66 -12.19 -27.18
C ASN A 97 -46.37 -13.23 -28.26
#